data_AF-A0A836H509-F1
#
_entry.id   AF-A0A836H509-F1
#
_cell.length_a   1.000
_cell.length_b   1.000
_cell.length_c   1.000
_cell.angle_alpha   90.00
_cell.angle_beta   90.00
_cell.angle_gamma   90.00
#
_symmetry.space_group_name_H-M   'P 1'
#
loop_
_entity.id
_entity.type
_entity.pdbx_description
1 polymer ?
#
loop_
_entity_poly.entity_id
_entity_poly.type
_entity_poly.pdbx_seq_one_letter_code
_entity_poly.pdbx_strand_id
1 'polypeptide(L)'
;MMSSPMHHHSLVADQSTCLHYYHCVLHDISLHLPVGEIAAQVLPKKDSDVVQRLASAGCRIVPHQLHVYKEPLERKFGYVSFFVHQAPHSAMDADDVHHLVREWIDVDLTSQLAAVECKVQLAQPPECYSSEPFLDAFRLKCPLLDPSQTLDTKKLETFVLSRVRFGQSCGNASINQLNAIHCSSAKVSACPAVGADESGSSVDDGLTGVVGELDNSGQRAARTLHEHVWKCVGTFSIDSLSPKELIWLKKQLPTFPPLLITNGDIDTTHCDKGKLAQFFEASLAPLLTVEEAK
;
A
#
# COMPACT_ATOMS: atom_id res chain seq x y z
N MET A 1 11.03 -23.23 39.94
CA MET A 1 9.88 -22.56 39.29
C MET A 1 10.20 -22.46 37.81
N MET A 2 9.47 -23.21 36.98
CA MET A 2 9.65 -23.21 35.53
C MET A 2 9.00 -21.94 34.97
N SER A 3 9.80 -21.07 34.36
CA SER A 3 9.33 -19.95 33.56
C SER A 3 8.86 -20.47 32.21
N SER A 4 7.55 -20.52 32.00
CA SER A 4 6.96 -20.79 30.69
C SER A 4 7.40 -19.73 29.69
N PRO A 5 7.85 -20.10 28.48
CA PRO A 5 8.13 -19.12 27.43
C PRO A 5 6.81 -18.51 26.96
N MET A 6 6.69 -17.18 27.09
CA MET A 6 5.60 -16.44 26.46
C MET A 6 5.77 -16.51 24.95
N HIS A 7 4.89 -17.26 24.29
CA HIS A 7 4.75 -17.23 22.84
C HIS A 7 4.18 -15.87 22.43
N HIS A 8 5.06 -14.94 22.08
CA HIS A 8 4.67 -13.78 21.28
C HIS A 8 4.35 -14.26 19.87
N HIS A 9 3.10 -14.63 19.61
CA HIS A 9 2.56 -14.79 18.27
C HIS A 9 2.32 -13.41 17.63
N SER A 10 3.39 -12.64 17.44
CA SER A 10 3.37 -11.59 16.42
C SER A 10 3.63 -12.30 15.10
N LEU A 11 2.58 -12.48 14.29
CA LEU A 11 2.77 -12.82 12.88
C LEU A 11 3.42 -11.60 12.23
N VAL A 12 4.74 -11.52 12.30
CA VAL A 12 5.53 -10.67 11.42
C VAL A 12 5.51 -11.37 10.06
N ALA A 13 4.36 -11.34 9.41
CA ALA A 13 4.27 -11.74 8.02
C ALA A 13 5.05 -10.68 7.25
N ASP A 14 6.14 -11.10 6.60
CA ASP A 14 6.88 -10.22 5.72
C ASP A 14 5.93 -9.79 4.59
N GLN A 15 5.78 -8.47 4.42
CA GLN A 15 4.92 -7.84 3.41
C GLN A 15 5.24 -8.40 2.01
N SER A 16 6.51 -8.76 1.79
CA SER A 16 7.02 -9.33 0.54
C SER A 16 6.50 -10.75 0.21
N THR A 17 5.96 -11.46 1.21
CA THR A 17 5.54 -12.88 1.09
C THR A 17 4.03 -13.06 0.97
N CYS A 18 3.25 -11.99 1.18
CA CYS A 18 1.81 -12.00 1.11
C CYS A 18 1.35 -11.68 -0.33
N LEU A 19 0.61 -12.61 -0.95
CA LEU A 19 0.06 -12.41 -2.28
C LEU A 19 -0.96 -11.26 -2.32
N HIS A 20 -1.79 -11.18 -1.27
CA HIS A 20 -2.83 -10.18 -1.10
C HIS A 20 -2.47 -9.25 0.04
N TYR A 21 -2.18 -8.00 -0.30
CA TYR A 21 -1.80 -6.96 0.66
C TYR A 21 -2.44 -5.64 0.24
N TYR A 22 -3.29 -5.08 1.07
CA TYR A 22 -4.12 -3.93 0.73
C TYR A 22 -3.69 -2.73 1.55
N HIS A 23 -3.56 -1.59 0.88
CA HIS A 23 -3.33 -0.32 1.53
C HIS A 23 -4.55 0.58 1.31
N CYS A 24 -5.11 1.11 2.39
CA CYS A 24 -6.22 2.05 2.35
C CYS A 24 -5.81 3.35 3.04
N VAL A 25 -6.14 4.49 2.45
CA VAL A 25 -5.99 5.79 3.11
C VAL A 25 -7.26 6.15 3.86
N LEU A 26 -7.07 6.75 5.02
CA LEU A 26 -8.09 7.27 5.90
C LEU A 26 -8.10 8.79 5.82
N HIS A 27 -9.26 9.40 5.63
CA HIS A 27 -9.38 10.86 5.49
C HIS A 27 -10.65 11.40 6.16
N ASP A 28 -10.74 12.74 6.22
CA ASP A 28 -11.81 13.48 6.91
C ASP A 28 -11.94 13.19 8.42
N ILE A 29 -10.90 12.63 9.04
CA ILE A 29 -10.89 12.22 10.44
C ILE A 29 -10.97 13.45 11.35
N SER A 30 -11.92 13.45 12.29
CA SER A 30 -12.02 14.51 13.30
C SER A 30 -10.74 14.67 14.14
N LEU A 31 -10.35 15.92 14.41
CA LEU A 31 -9.17 16.24 15.24
C LEU A 31 -9.27 15.68 16.66
N HIS A 32 -10.48 15.44 17.16
CA HIS A 32 -10.73 14.92 18.49
C HIS A 32 -10.90 13.40 18.52
N LEU A 33 -11.10 12.74 17.37
CA LEU A 33 -11.29 11.29 17.32
C LEU A 33 -10.01 10.55 17.74
N PRO A 34 -10.04 9.73 18.80
CA PRO A 34 -8.90 8.92 19.21
C PRO A 34 -8.58 7.82 18.20
N VAL A 35 -7.30 7.50 18.02
CA VAL A 35 -6.88 6.40 17.14
C VAL A 35 -7.45 5.05 17.59
N GLY A 36 -7.65 4.86 18.90
CA GLY A 36 -8.26 3.64 19.44
C GLY A 36 -9.70 3.41 18.98
N GLU A 37 -10.48 4.47 18.75
CA GLU A 37 -11.84 4.35 18.22
C GLU A 37 -11.83 3.96 16.74
N ILE A 38 -10.88 4.48 15.96
CA ILE A 38 -10.64 4.06 14.57
C ILE A 38 -10.19 2.59 14.54
N ALA A 39 -9.27 2.21 15.43
CA ALA A 39 -8.74 0.85 15.52
C ALA A 39 -9.83 -0.20 15.76
N ALA A 40 -10.87 0.16 16.53
CA ALA A 40 -12.01 -0.73 16.76
C ALA A 40 -12.88 -0.94 15.51
N GLN A 41 -12.91 0.03 14.58
CA GLN A 41 -13.72 -0.03 13.35
C GLN A 41 -13.01 -0.70 12.17
N VAL A 42 -11.68 -0.85 12.20
CA VAL A 42 -10.93 -1.49 11.10
C VAL A 42 -10.85 -3.02 11.26
N LEU A 43 -11.42 -3.59 12.33
CA LEU A 43 -11.41 -5.03 12.54
C LEU A 43 -12.53 -5.70 11.72
N PRO A 44 -12.25 -6.75 10.92
CA PRO A 44 -13.29 -7.47 10.20
C PRO A 44 -14.34 -8.05 11.15
N LYS A 45 -15.59 -7.66 10.94
CA LYS A 45 -16.74 -8.12 11.70
C LYS A 45 -17.14 -9.55 11.32
N LYS A 46 -17.34 -10.42 12.30
CA LYS A 46 -17.63 -11.86 12.07
C LYS A 46 -19.03 -12.10 11.49
N ASP A 47 -19.93 -11.16 11.68
CA ASP A 47 -21.30 -11.13 11.18
C ASP A 47 -21.41 -10.55 9.76
N SER A 48 -20.33 -10.05 9.16
CA SER A 48 -20.31 -9.68 7.74
C SER A 48 -20.41 -10.91 6.84
N ASP A 49 -21.34 -10.88 5.89
CA ASP A 49 -21.51 -11.91 4.87
C ASP A 49 -20.22 -12.13 4.06
N VAL A 50 -19.51 -11.06 3.72
CA VAL A 50 -18.26 -11.10 2.96
C VAL A 50 -17.16 -11.79 3.78
N VAL A 51 -17.05 -11.44 5.07
CA VAL A 51 -16.08 -12.07 5.99
C VAL A 51 -16.39 -13.55 6.19
N GLN A 52 -17.66 -13.94 6.25
CA GLN A 52 -18.08 -15.34 6.35
C GLN A 52 -17.78 -16.13 5.08
N ARG A 53 -17.99 -15.55 3.88
CA ARG A 53 -17.62 -16.16 2.60
C ARG A 53 -16.11 -16.39 2.50
N LEU A 54 -15.30 -15.40 2.86
CA LEU A 54 -13.85 -15.54 2.95
C LEU A 54 -13.44 -16.64 3.95
N ALA A 55 -14.03 -16.63 5.15
CA ALA A 55 -13.72 -17.62 6.18
C ALA A 55 -14.08 -19.05 5.74
N SER A 56 -15.21 -19.23 5.06
CA SER A 56 -15.65 -20.52 4.51
C SER A 56 -14.71 -21.04 3.42
N ALA A 57 -14.06 -20.14 2.69
CA ALA A 57 -13.02 -20.45 1.72
C ALA A 57 -11.62 -20.64 2.34
N GLY A 58 -11.48 -20.57 3.67
CA GLY A 58 -10.19 -20.68 4.35
C GLY A 58 -9.34 -19.41 4.28
N CYS A 59 -9.94 -18.26 3.95
CA CYS A 59 -9.30 -16.96 3.87
C CYS A 59 -9.70 -16.08 5.07
N ARG A 60 -8.78 -15.23 5.53
CA ARG A 60 -9.05 -14.26 6.61
C ARG A 60 -8.33 -12.94 6.35
N ILE A 61 -9.08 -11.84 6.40
CA ILE A 61 -8.51 -10.48 6.39
C ILE A 61 -7.87 -10.23 7.75
N VAL A 62 -6.62 -9.78 7.77
CA VAL A 62 -5.87 -9.46 8.98
C VAL A 62 -5.41 -8.01 8.91
N PRO A 63 -5.88 -7.13 9.81
CA PRO A 63 -5.33 -5.79 9.97
C PRO A 63 -3.85 -5.86 10.34
N HIS A 64 -3.03 -5.07 9.66
CA HIS A 64 -1.59 -5.08 9.82
C HIS A 64 -1.07 -3.82 10.50
N GLN A 65 -1.29 -2.66 9.89
CA GLN A 65 -0.76 -1.39 10.38
C GLN A 65 -1.83 -0.32 10.27
N LEU A 66 -2.07 0.40 11.37
CA LEU A 66 -2.90 1.60 11.41
C LEU A 66 -2.02 2.78 11.83
N HIS A 67 -2.05 3.86 11.06
CA HIS A 67 -1.33 5.07 11.39
C HIS A 67 -2.18 6.31 11.09
N VAL A 68 -2.12 7.31 11.96
CA VAL A 68 -2.89 8.56 11.81
C VAL A 68 -1.98 9.75 12.09
N TYR A 69 -1.95 10.67 11.13
CA TYR A 69 -1.19 11.92 11.19
C TYR A 69 -2.07 13.04 11.73
N LYS A 70 -1.55 13.75 12.75
CA LYS A 70 -2.15 14.97 13.28
C LYS A 70 -1.29 16.16 12.88
N GLU A 71 -1.67 16.81 11.80
CA GLU A 71 -0.99 17.97 11.22
C GLU A 71 -1.75 19.27 11.54
N PRO A 72 -1.18 20.46 11.31
CA PRO A 72 -1.88 21.74 11.45
C PRO A 72 -2.89 21.96 10.30
N LEU A 73 -3.77 20.99 10.09
CA LEU A 73 -4.87 20.94 9.15
C LEU A 73 -6.19 20.82 9.93
N GLU A 74 -7.33 20.99 9.24
CA GLU A 74 -8.65 20.94 9.88
C GLU A 74 -9.09 19.52 10.25
N ARG A 75 -8.55 18.52 9.56
CA ARG A 75 -8.84 17.10 9.72
C ARG A 75 -7.53 16.32 9.77
N LYS A 76 -7.54 15.20 10.50
CA LYS A 76 -6.46 14.21 10.42
C LYS A 76 -6.63 13.38 9.15
N PHE A 77 -5.56 12.73 8.75
CA PHE A 77 -5.55 11.71 7.72
C PHE A 77 -4.61 10.59 8.15
N GLY A 78 -4.66 9.46 7.49
CA GLY A 78 -3.89 8.28 7.89
C GLY A 78 -3.99 7.17 6.88
N TYR A 79 -3.56 5.99 7.28
CA TYR A 79 -3.74 4.78 6.49
C TYR A 79 -3.97 3.57 7.38
N VAL A 80 -4.56 2.55 6.79
CA VAL A 80 -4.63 1.22 7.34
C VAL A 80 -4.25 0.20 6.25
N SER A 81 -3.41 -0.76 6.61
CA SER A 81 -3.02 -1.86 5.73
C SER A 81 -3.56 -3.18 6.24
N PHE A 82 -3.87 -4.08 5.32
CA PHE A 82 -4.39 -5.42 5.57
C PHE A 82 -3.62 -6.45 4.75
N PHE A 83 -3.46 -7.66 5.26
CA PHE A 83 -3.10 -8.81 4.44
C PHE A 83 -4.18 -9.88 4.51
N VAL A 84 -4.27 -10.72 3.49
CA VAL A 84 -5.15 -11.89 3.52
C VAL A 84 -4.33 -13.11 3.88
N HIS A 85 -4.64 -13.70 5.02
CA HIS A 85 -4.14 -15.03 5.36
C HIS A 85 -4.98 -16.08 4.64
N GLN A 86 -4.35 -16.90 3.81
CA GLN A 86 -4.99 -18.04 3.15
C GLN A 86 -4.48 -19.34 3.77
N ALA A 87 -5.41 -20.22 4.16
CA ALA A 87 -5.06 -21.56 4.63
C ALA A 87 -4.40 -22.38 3.49
N PRO A 88 -3.49 -23.33 3.80
CA PRO A 88 -2.79 -24.13 2.79
C PRO A 88 -3.70 -24.93 1.84
N HIS A 89 -4.94 -25.20 2.26
CA HIS A 89 -5.94 -25.93 1.49
C HIS A 89 -7.06 -25.04 0.94
N SER A 90 -6.85 -23.72 0.91
CA SER A 90 -7.77 -22.80 0.26
C SER A 90 -7.90 -23.17 -1.21
N ALA A 91 -9.12 -23.45 -1.66
CA ALA A 91 -9.44 -23.74 -3.05
C ALA A 91 -9.77 -22.47 -3.86
N MET A 92 -9.87 -21.31 -3.19
CA MET A 92 -10.26 -20.06 -3.82
C MET A 92 -9.11 -19.47 -4.62
N ASP A 93 -9.38 -19.08 -5.86
CA ASP A 93 -8.40 -18.39 -6.68
C ASP A 93 -8.15 -16.96 -6.18
N ALA A 94 -7.07 -16.35 -6.66
CA ALA A 94 -6.63 -15.05 -6.18
C ALA A 94 -7.57 -13.91 -6.60
N ASP A 95 -8.25 -14.05 -7.73
CA ASP A 95 -9.13 -13.04 -8.31
C ASP A 95 -10.43 -12.99 -7.49
N ASP A 96 -10.96 -14.15 -7.15
CA ASP A 96 -12.12 -14.33 -6.29
C ASP A 96 -11.88 -13.79 -4.88
N VAL A 97 -10.72 -14.09 -4.28
CA VAL A 97 -10.32 -13.49 -2.99
C VAL A 97 -10.23 -11.98 -3.10
N HIS A 98 -9.65 -11.47 -4.19
CA HIS A 98 -9.52 -10.04 -4.40
C HIS A 98 -10.87 -9.34 -4.54
N HIS A 99 -11.80 -9.94 -5.29
CA HIS A 99 -13.16 -9.44 -5.45
C HIS A 99 -13.86 -9.31 -4.09
N LEU A 100 -13.80 -10.35 -3.26
CA LEU A 100 -14.38 -10.34 -1.91
C LEU A 100 -13.73 -9.29 -1.01
N VAL A 101 -12.40 -9.12 -1.05
CA VAL A 101 -11.76 -8.09 -0.21
C VAL A 101 -12.15 -6.69 -0.65
N ARG A 102 -12.28 -6.44 -1.96
CA ARG A 102 -12.77 -5.15 -2.46
C ARG A 102 -14.21 -4.90 -2.03
N GLU A 103 -15.08 -5.90 -2.16
CA GLU A 103 -16.46 -5.84 -1.66
C GLU A 103 -16.49 -5.49 -0.16
N TRP A 104 -15.65 -6.13 0.65
CA TRP A 104 -15.52 -5.83 2.08
C TRP A 104 -15.04 -4.39 2.35
N ILE A 105 -14.07 -3.88 1.60
CA ILE A 105 -13.57 -2.50 1.75
C ILE A 105 -14.69 -1.50 1.41
N ASP A 106 -15.33 -1.68 0.25
CA ASP A 106 -16.30 -0.75 -0.31
C ASP A 106 -17.61 -0.72 0.50
N VAL A 107 -18.01 -1.85 1.09
CA VAL A 107 -19.26 -1.97 1.84
C VAL A 107 -19.02 -1.92 3.34
N ASP A 108 -18.31 -2.92 3.88
CA ASP A 108 -18.26 -3.14 5.32
C ASP A 108 -17.30 -2.18 6.02
N LEU A 109 -16.05 -2.08 5.53
CA LEU A 109 -15.05 -1.20 6.15
C LEU A 109 -15.48 0.26 6.05
N THR A 110 -16.01 0.67 4.90
CA THR A 110 -16.56 2.00 4.68
C THR A 110 -17.68 2.31 5.66
N SER A 111 -18.65 1.39 5.82
CA SER A 111 -19.77 1.58 6.77
C SER A 111 -19.30 1.63 8.23
N GLN A 112 -18.31 0.81 8.60
CA GLN A 112 -17.74 0.80 9.96
C GLN A 112 -17.03 2.11 10.30
N LEU A 113 -16.21 2.62 9.39
CA LEU A 113 -15.48 3.87 9.61
C LEU A 113 -16.40 5.11 9.55
N ALA A 114 -17.45 5.05 8.73
CA ALA A 114 -18.47 6.10 8.68
C ALA A 114 -19.17 6.30 10.05
N ALA A 115 -19.30 5.24 10.86
CA ALA A 115 -19.89 5.32 12.20
C ALA A 115 -19.09 6.21 13.18
N VAL A 116 -17.83 6.51 12.88
CA VAL A 116 -16.97 7.41 13.65
C VAL A 116 -16.54 8.64 12.81
N GLU A 117 -17.29 8.98 11.77
CA GLU A 117 -17.00 10.09 10.85
C GLU A 117 -15.61 10.01 10.20
N CYS A 118 -15.12 8.80 9.93
CA CYS A 118 -13.89 8.54 9.23
C CYS A 118 -14.22 7.98 7.83
N LYS A 119 -13.53 8.47 6.80
CA LYS A 119 -13.66 7.92 5.44
C LYS A 119 -12.45 7.08 5.09
N VAL A 120 -12.66 6.10 4.22
CA VAL A 120 -11.64 5.19 3.72
C VAL A 120 -11.74 5.10 2.21
N GLN A 121 -10.60 4.94 1.56
CA GLN A 121 -10.54 4.56 0.16
C GLN A 121 -9.33 3.67 -0.09
N LEU A 122 -9.44 2.78 -1.07
CA LEU A 122 -8.33 1.96 -1.53
C LEU A 122 -7.24 2.85 -2.13
N ALA A 123 -6.00 2.67 -1.68
CA ALA A 123 -4.85 3.51 -2.02
C ALA A 123 -3.93 2.84 -3.05
N GLN A 124 -4.51 2.01 -3.91
CA GLN A 124 -3.84 1.27 -4.97
C GLN A 124 -4.77 1.12 -6.18
N PRO A 125 -4.23 0.80 -7.37
CA PRO A 125 -5.05 0.51 -8.55
C PRO A 125 -6.01 -0.66 -8.26
N PRO A 126 -7.29 -0.53 -8.65
CA PRO A 126 -8.33 -1.48 -8.25
C PRO A 126 -8.16 -2.88 -8.84
N GLU A 127 -7.35 -3.05 -9.88
CA GLU A 127 -7.03 -4.36 -10.44
C GLU A 127 -5.90 -5.09 -9.68
N CYS A 128 -5.15 -4.40 -8.81
CA CYS A 128 -3.98 -4.96 -8.15
C CYS A 128 -4.36 -5.67 -6.83
N TYR A 129 -3.87 -6.89 -6.65
CA TYR A 129 -4.13 -7.71 -5.45
C TYR A 129 -3.21 -7.34 -4.29
N SER A 130 -2.11 -6.63 -4.60
CA SER A 130 -1.14 -6.12 -3.65
C SER A 130 -0.88 -4.63 -3.90
N SER A 131 -0.83 -3.82 -2.84
CA SER A 131 -0.41 -2.42 -2.90
C SER A 131 1.08 -2.29 -3.16
N GLU A 132 1.89 -3.21 -2.66
CA GLU A 132 3.35 -3.03 -2.57
C GLU A 132 3.99 -2.74 -3.94
N PRO A 133 3.70 -3.48 -5.03
CA PRO A 133 4.26 -3.15 -6.34
C PRO A 133 3.97 -1.70 -6.77
N PHE A 134 2.76 -1.21 -6.49
CA PHE A 134 2.36 0.15 -6.82
C PHE A 134 3.04 1.17 -5.91
N LEU A 135 3.01 0.95 -4.59
CA LEU A 135 3.61 1.87 -3.63
C LEU A 135 5.12 1.98 -3.82
N ASP A 136 5.81 0.88 -4.14
CA ASP A 136 7.23 0.90 -4.45
C ASP A 136 7.52 1.68 -5.73
N ALA A 137 6.72 1.46 -6.79
CA ALA A 137 6.84 2.25 -8.00
C ALA A 137 6.54 3.74 -7.75
N PHE A 138 5.58 4.05 -6.88
CA PHE A 138 5.21 5.41 -6.52
C PHE A 138 6.34 6.11 -5.76
N ARG A 139 6.90 5.47 -4.73
CA ARG A 139 8.06 5.97 -3.98
C ARG A 139 9.28 6.17 -4.87
N LEU A 140 9.53 5.24 -5.79
CA LEU A 140 10.69 5.29 -6.69
C LEU A 140 10.57 6.38 -7.75
N LYS A 141 9.37 6.58 -8.31
CA LYS A 141 9.15 7.45 -9.47
C LYS A 141 8.62 8.84 -9.13
N CYS A 142 8.20 9.10 -7.89
CA CYS A 142 7.62 10.37 -7.47
C CYS A 142 8.67 11.26 -6.78
N PRO A 143 9.16 12.35 -7.41
CA PRO A 143 10.09 13.28 -6.78
C PRO A 143 9.64 13.89 -5.45
N LEU A 144 8.33 13.98 -5.18
CA LEU A 144 7.81 14.49 -3.90
C LEU A 144 8.21 13.59 -2.72
N LEU A 145 8.36 12.29 -2.99
CA LEU A 145 8.67 11.27 -2.01
C LEU A 145 10.18 11.02 -1.92
N ASP A 146 11.00 11.88 -2.52
CA ASP A 146 12.45 11.86 -2.38
C ASP A 146 12.84 12.13 -0.90
N PRO A 147 13.46 11.16 -0.22
CA PRO A 147 13.88 11.32 1.17
C PRO A 147 14.89 12.46 1.39
N SER A 148 15.57 12.93 0.34
CA SER A 148 16.47 14.08 0.42
C SER A 148 15.73 15.42 0.48
N GLN A 149 14.45 15.45 0.08
CA GLN A 149 13.64 16.66 0.01
C GLN A 149 12.55 16.72 1.10
N THR A 150 12.10 15.56 1.57
CA THR A 150 10.98 15.44 2.52
C THR A 150 11.38 14.57 3.73
N LEU A 151 11.21 15.10 4.95
CA LEU A 151 11.55 14.40 6.19
C LEU A 151 10.68 13.17 6.49
N ASP A 152 9.41 13.22 6.13
CA ASP A 152 8.45 12.13 6.31
C ASP A 152 7.74 11.84 4.99
N THR A 153 8.38 10.99 4.18
CA THR A 153 7.87 10.60 2.87
C THR A 153 6.57 9.81 2.97
N LYS A 154 6.39 8.98 4.02
CA LYS A 154 5.14 8.23 4.24
C LYS A 154 3.95 9.14 4.52
N LYS A 155 4.14 10.22 5.28
CA LYS A 155 3.10 11.21 5.52
C LYS A 155 2.66 11.88 4.22
N LEU A 156 3.62 12.28 3.38
CA LEU A 156 3.32 12.92 2.11
C LEU A 156 2.70 11.94 1.10
N GLU A 157 3.19 10.70 1.05
CA GLU A 157 2.59 9.59 0.29
C GLU A 157 1.12 9.41 0.67
N THR A 158 0.83 9.30 1.96
CA THR A 158 -0.53 9.14 2.47
C THR A 158 -1.41 10.33 2.10
N PHE A 159 -0.89 11.56 2.25
CA PHE A 159 -1.62 12.76 1.89
C PHE A 159 -1.94 12.80 0.39
N VAL A 160 -0.97 12.56 -0.48
CA VAL A 160 -1.17 12.56 -1.93
C VAL A 160 -2.18 11.49 -2.32
N LEU A 161 -2.02 10.26 -1.82
CA LEU A 161 -2.93 9.14 -2.12
C LEU A 161 -4.35 9.39 -1.59
N SER A 162 -4.54 10.20 -0.54
CA SER A 162 -5.87 10.62 -0.08
C SER A 162 -6.61 11.51 -1.09
N ARG A 163 -5.90 12.09 -2.06
CA ARG A 163 -6.43 12.98 -3.10
C ARG A 163 -6.43 12.38 -4.50
N VAL A 164 -5.94 11.15 -4.63
CA VAL A 164 -5.93 10.42 -5.90
C VAL A 164 -7.26 9.70 -6.09
N ARG A 165 -7.81 9.80 -7.29
CA ARG A 165 -8.89 8.94 -7.78
C ARG A 165 -8.30 7.92 -8.73
N PHE A 166 -8.27 6.65 -8.33
CA PHE A 166 -7.80 5.58 -9.21
C PHE A 166 -8.81 5.34 -10.35
N GLY A 167 -8.28 5.14 -11.55
CA GLY A 167 -9.08 4.81 -12.72
C GLY A 167 -9.63 3.39 -12.64
N GLN A 168 -10.72 3.12 -13.37
CA GLN A 168 -11.28 1.78 -13.49
C GLN A 168 -10.63 0.95 -14.62
N SER A 169 -9.72 1.56 -15.39
CA SER A 169 -9.03 0.87 -16.48
C SER A 169 -8.03 -0.14 -15.91
N CYS A 170 -8.26 -1.44 -16.14
CA CYS A 170 -7.38 -2.53 -15.71
C CYS A 170 -6.08 -2.64 -16.54
N GLY A 171 -5.41 -1.50 -16.76
CA GLY A 171 -4.24 -1.39 -17.63
C GLY A 171 -3.01 -2.11 -17.09
N ASN A 172 -2.99 -2.43 -15.80
CA ASN A 172 -1.85 -2.96 -15.06
C ASN A 172 -2.10 -4.35 -14.44
N ALA A 173 -3.14 -5.07 -14.88
CA ALA A 173 -3.50 -6.38 -14.31
C ALA A 173 -2.37 -7.44 -14.39
N SER A 174 -1.45 -7.32 -15.36
CA SER A 174 -0.26 -8.18 -15.47
C SER A 174 0.65 -8.15 -14.24
N ILE A 175 0.55 -7.10 -13.42
CA ILE A 175 1.35 -6.96 -12.19
C ILE A 175 0.99 -8.02 -11.17
N ASN A 176 -0.25 -8.50 -11.15
CA ASN A 176 -0.65 -9.59 -10.25
C ASN A 176 0.13 -10.88 -10.56
N GLN A 177 0.36 -11.18 -11.84
CA GLN A 177 1.13 -12.35 -12.27
C GLN A 177 2.60 -12.22 -11.84
N LEU A 178 3.20 -11.03 -12.03
CA LEU A 178 4.58 -10.76 -11.59
C LEU A 178 4.71 -10.87 -10.07
N ASN A 179 3.74 -10.32 -9.33
CA ASN A 179 3.72 -10.39 -7.87
C ASN A 179 3.58 -11.85 -7.38
N ALA A 180 2.72 -12.64 -8.02
CA ALA A 180 2.55 -14.06 -7.69
C ALA A 180 3.85 -14.85 -7.86
N ILE A 181 4.57 -14.61 -8.97
CA ILE A 181 5.89 -15.22 -9.21
C ILE A 181 6.87 -14.80 -8.11
N HIS A 182 6.94 -13.51 -7.77
CA HIS A 182 7.82 -12.99 -6.72
C HIS A 182 7.54 -13.62 -5.36
N CYS A 183 6.28 -13.64 -4.91
CA CYS A 183 5.90 -14.24 -3.63
C CYS A 183 6.18 -15.74 -3.59
N SER A 184 6.00 -16.46 -4.70
CA SER A 184 6.33 -17.89 -4.78
C SER A 184 7.83 -18.14 -4.61
N SER A 185 8.67 -17.32 -5.24
CA SER A 185 10.12 -17.42 -5.13
C SER A 185 10.62 -17.06 -3.72
N ALA A 186 10.04 -16.03 -3.11
CA ALA A 186 10.39 -15.61 -1.75
C ALA A 186 10.05 -16.71 -0.71
N LYS A 187 8.88 -17.36 -0.85
CA LYS A 187 8.49 -18.50 0.01
C LYS A 187 9.45 -19.67 -0.09
N VAL A 188 9.93 -20.01 -1.29
CA VAL A 188 10.89 -21.10 -1.50
C VAL A 188 12.24 -20.77 -0.85
N SER A 189 12.70 -19.52 -0.93
CA SER A 189 13.97 -19.10 -0.34
C SER A 189 13.93 -18.98 1.19
N ALA A 190 12.76 -18.74 1.79
CA ALA A 190 12.59 -18.61 3.24
C ALA A 190 12.45 -19.96 3.99
N CYS A 191 12.34 -21.08 3.27
CA CYS A 191 12.32 -22.42 3.87
C CYS A 191 13.76 -22.93 4.08
N PRO A 192 14.27 -23.06 5.33
CA PRO A 192 15.53 -23.76 5.56
C PRO A 192 15.36 -25.24 5.17
N ALA A 193 16.31 -25.77 4.41
CA ALA A 193 16.34 -27.19 4.06
C ALA A 193 16.28 -28.03 5.34
N VAL A 194 15.16 -28.71 5.56
CA VAL A 194 15.03 -29.70 6.62
C VAL A 194 15.91 -30.88 6.24
N GLY A 195 16.92 -31.14 7.05
CA GLY A 195 17.97 -32.12 6.79
C GLY A 195 17.44 -33.52 6.50
N ALA A 196 18.03 -34.14 5.49
CA ALA A 196 18.00 -35.58 5.27
C ALA A 196 19.42 -36.11 5.43
N ASP A 197 19.73 -36.53 6.66
CA ASP A 197 20.73 -37.53 7.00
C ASP A 197 19.93 -38.84 7.27
N GLU A 198 20.29 -40.06 6.85
CA GLU A 198 21.57 -40.65 6.43
C GLU A 198 21.40 -41.83 5.44
N SER A 199 22.53 -42.21 4.83
CA SER A 199 23.05 -43.57 4.55
C SER A 199 23.02 -44.14 3.13
N GLY A 200 24.23 -44.19 2.51
CA GLY A 200 24.66 -45.37 1.75
C GLY A 200 25.63 -45.21 0.57
N SER A 201 26.95 -45.21 0.85
CA SER A 201 28.04 -45.84 0.05
C SER A 201 28.55 -45.24 -1.29
N SER A 202 29.79 -44.75 -1.19
CA SER A 202 30.90 -44.52 -2.15
C SER A 202 30.95 -45.27 -3.50
N VAL A 203 31.34 -44.57 -4.58
CA VAL A 203 32.69 -44.62 -5.21
C VAL A 203 32.96 -43.39 -6.10
N ASP A 204 34.23 -43.00 -6.12
CA ASP A 204 34.91 -41.86 -6.78
C ASP A 204 35.13 -42.08 -8.30
N ASP A 205 35.12 -41.01 -9.11
CA ASP A 205 36.19 -40.62 -10.08
C ASP A 205 35.73 -39.49 -11.06
N GLY A 206 36.59 -38.49 -11.30
CA GLY A 206 36.66 -37.77 -12.59
C GLY A 206 35.99 -36.39 -12.80
N LEU A 207 36.67 -35.32 -12.39
CA LEU A 207 36.82 -33.97 -13.03
C LEU A 207 35.79 -33.49 -14.11
N THR A 208 35.10 -32.37 -13.85
CA THR A 208 35.29 -31.05 -14.50
C THR A 208 34.16 -30.09 -14.12
N GLY A 209 34.50 -28.83 -13.88
CA GLY A 209 33.66 -27.87 -13.17
C GLY A 209 32.36 -27.47 -13.88
N VAL A 210 31.35 -27.21 -13.06
CA VAL A 210 30.30 -26.25 -13.35
C VAL A 210 30.08 -25.45 -12.07
N VAL A 211 30.43 -24.16 -12.13
CA VAL A 211 29.98 -23.15 -11.19
C VAL A 211 28.46 -23.05 -11.38
N GLY A 212 27.70 -23.77 -10.56
CA GLY A 212 26.25 -23.87 -10.65
C GLY A 212 25.57 -22.78 -9.83
N GLU A 213 24.94 -21.86 -10.53
CA GLU A 213 24.18 -20.70 -10.07
C GLU A 213 23.22 -21.00 -8.90
N LEU A 214 23.62 -20.63 -7.68
CA LEU A 214 22.71 -20.37 -6.57
C LEU A 214 22.82 -18.87 -6.31
N ASP A 215 21.87 -18.08 -6.83
CA ASP A 215 21.52 -16.69 -6.42
C ASP A 215 20.75 -15.90 -7.51
N ASN A 216 20.62 -16.44 -8.74
CA ASN A 216 20.17 -15.64 -9.89
C ASN A 216 18.63 -15.50 -10.04
N SER A 217 17.82 -16.32 -9.37
CA SER A 217 16.36 -16.36 -9.56
C SER A 217 15.60 -15.28 -8.77
N GLY A 218 15.94 -15.08 -7.50
CA GLY A 218 15.33 -14.04 -6.65
C GLY A 218 15.67 -12.62 -7.12
N GLN A 219 16.93 -12.39 -7.52
CA GLN A 219 17.35 -11.13 -8.12
C GLN A 219 16.70 -10.85 -9.48
N ARG A 220 16.43 -11.88 -10.30
CA ARG A 220 15.70 -11.71 -11.57
C ARG A 220 14.23 -11.36 -11.35
N ALA A 221 13.53 -12.03 -10.44
CA ALA A 221 12.12 -11.75 -10.16
C ALA A 221 11.90 -10.32 -9.62
N ALA A 222 12.72 -9.89 -8.66
CA ALA A 222 12.69 -8.52 -8.15
C ALA A 222 13.03 -7.47 -9.24
N ARG A 223 13.99 -7.78 -10.12
CA ARG A 223 14.31 -6.94 -11.28
C ARG A 223 13.13 -6.80 -12.25
N THR A 224 12.41 -7.87 -12.57
CA THR A 224 11.28 -7.81 -13.50
C THR A 224 10.08 -6.98 -13.01
N LEU A 225 9.85 -6.93 -11.69
CA LEU A 225 8.77 -6.11 -11.11
C LEU A 225 9.10 -4.61 -11.20
N HIS A 226 10.36 -4.24 -10.92
CA HIS A 226 10.83 -2.86 -11.02
C HIS A 226 10.99 -2.36 -12.46
N GLU A 227 11.31 -3.25 -13.41
CA GLU A 227 11.37 -2.93 -14.84
C GLU A 227 9.98 -2.81 -15.48
N HIS A 228 8.91 -3.23 -14.80
CA HIS A 228 7.56 -3.14 -15.33
C HIS A 228 7.17 -1.68 -15.60
N VAL A 229 6.74 -1.43 -16.84
CA VAL A 229 6.28 -0.11 -17.28
C VAL A 229 4.83 0.07 -16.83
N TRP A 230 4.68 0.67 -15.65
CA TRP A 230 3.40 1.14 -15.15
C TRP A 230 2.72 2.10 -16.12
N LYS A 231 1.46 1.83 -16.45
CA LYS A 231 0.57 2.81 -17.08
C LYS A 231 0.02 3.76 -16.02
N CYS A 232 -0.47 4.92 -16.45
CA CYS A 232 -1.18 5.84 -15.55
C CYS A 232 -2.34 5.11 -14.84
N VAL A 233 -2.42 5.25 -13.52
CA VAL A 233 -3.36 4.52 -12.67
C VAL A 233 -4.45 5.37 -12.06
N GLY A 234 -4.33 6.69 -12.11
CA GLY A 234 -5.28 7.57 -11.46
C GLY A 234 -5.02 9.03 -11.73
N THR A 235 -5.86 9.87 -11.13
CA THR A 235 -5.85 11.31 -11.32
C THR A 235 -5.81 12.01 -9.97
N PHE A 236 -4.92 12.99 -9.86
CA PHE A 236 -4.81 13.90 -8.73
C PHE A 236 -5.47 15.23 -9.09
N SER A 237 -6.45 15.68 -8.29
CA SER A 237 -7.14 16.95 -8.53
C SER A 237 -6.56 18.05 -7.64
N ILE A 238 -5.95 19.07 -8.27
CA ILE A 238 -5.38 20.22 -7.53
C ILE A 238 -6.47 21.08 -6.88
N ASP A 239 -7.68 21.12 -7.45
CA ASP A 239 -8.79 21.89 -6.91
C ASP A 239 -9.38 21.28 -5.63
N SER A 240 -9.01 20.03 -5.31
CA SER A 240 -9.38 19.42 -4.04
C SER A 240 -8.60 20.00 -2.84
N LEU A 241 -7.50 20.72 -3.09
CA LEU A 241 -6.63 21.25 -2.05
C LEU A 241 -7.20 22.53 -1.44
N SER A 242 -7.39 22.52 -0.12
CA SER A 242 -7.77 23.71 0.63
C SER A 242 -6.59 24.70 0.79
N PRO A 243 -6.87 25.99 1.07
CA PRO A 243 -5.83 26.99 1.36
C PRO A 243 -4.83 26.54 2.45
N LYS A 244 -5.32 25.92 3.52
CA LYS A 244 -4.47 25.41 4.62
C LYS A 244 -3.58 24.26 4.18
N GLU A 245 -4.07 23.40 3.29
CA GLU A 245 -3.28 22.32 2.70
C GLU A 245 -2.21 22.84 1.77
N LEU A 246 -2.47 23.88 0.99
CA LEU A 246 -1.45 24.55 0.18
C LEU A 246 -0.31 25.10 1.05
N ILE A 247 -0.64 25.78 2.16
CA ILE A 247 0.37 26.25 3.11
C ILE A 247 1.14 25.08 3.72
N TRP A 248 0.44 24.03 4.14
CA TRP A 248 1.06 22.86 4.74
C TRP A 248 2.02 22.18 3.76
N LEU A 249 1.61 21.96 2.50
CA LEU A 249 2.46 21.44 1.43
C LEU A 249 3.68 22.32 1.18
N LYS A 250 3.52 23.65 1.14
CA LYS A 250 4.66 24.58 1.00
C LYS A 250 5.67 24.45 2.15
N LYS A 251 5.22 24.08 3.36
CA LYS A 251 6.11 23.80 4.49
C LYS A 251 6.78 22.44 4.40
N GLN A 252 6.10 21.43 3.83
CA GLN A 252 6.68 20.10 3.64
C GLN A 252 7.67 20.06 2.46
N LEU A 253 7.46 20.90 1.44
CA LEU A 253 8.14 20.82 0.15
C LEU A 253 8.85 22.15 -0.17
N PRO A 254 10.19 22.23 -0.06
CA PRO A 254 10.92 23.46 -0.34
C PRO A 254 10.69 24.00 -1.75
N THR A 255 10.60 23.10 -2.73
CA THR A 255 10.40 23.36 -4.17
C THR A 255 8.96 23.73 -4.55
N PHE A 256 8.02 23.69 -3.59
CA PHE A 256 6.62 23.97 -3.85
C PHE A 256 6.44 25.40 -4.42
N PRO A 257 5.49 25.61 -5.36
CA PRO A 257 5.28 26.91 -5.98
C PRO A 257 5.01 28.04 -4.97
N PRO A 258 5.29 29.31 -5.34
CA PRO A 258 4.97 30.45 -4.48
C PRO A 258 3.47 30.57 -4.19
N LEU A 259 3.14 30.89 -2.95
CA LEU A 259 1.77 31.15 -2.50
C LEU A 259 1.51 32.65 -2.38
N LEU A 260 0.32 33.09 -2.75
CA LEU A 260 -0.19 34.43 -2.47
C LEU A 260 -1.17 34.35 -1.30
N ILE A 261 -0.95 35.18 -0.27
CA ILE A 261 -1.86 35.35 0.86
C ILE A 261 -2.29 36.80 0.87
N THR A 262 -3.61 37.06 0.78
CA THR A 262 -4.14 38.41 0.68
C THR A 262 -4.57 38.90 2.05
N ASN A 263 -4.26 40.15 2.40
CA ASN A 263 -4.61 40.78 3.69
C ASN A 263 -4.15 40.00 4.94
N GLY A 264 -3.16 39.11 4.82
CA GLY A 264 -2.72 38.24 5.91
C GLY A 264 -3.72 37.15 6.29
N ASP A 265 -4.80 36.98 5.53
CA ASP A 265 -5.81 35.96 5.77
C ASP A 265 -5.41 34.66 5.08
N ILE A 266 -5.09 33.65 5.88
CA ILE A 266 -4.69 32.31 5.43
C ILE A 266 -5.78 31.64 4.58
N ASP A 267 -7.05 31.93 4.85
CA ASP A 267 -8.15 31.30 4.13
C ASP A 267 -8.27 31.85 2.69
N THR A 268 -7.56 32.95 2.37
CA THR A 268 -7.43 33.50 1.01
C THR A 268 -6.22 32.94 0.23
N THR A 269 -5.47 32.02 0.84
CA THR A 269 -4.24 31.50 0.23
C THR A 269 -4.54 30.79 -1.08
N HIS A 270 -3.85 31.21 -2.13
CA HIS A 270 -3.91 30.55 -3.43
C HIS A 270 -2.54 30.47 -4.09
N CYS A 271 -2.41 29.52 -5.00
CA CYS A 271 -1.28 29.39 -5.91
C CYS A 271 -1.77 29.70 -7.32
N ASP A 272 -0.87 30.19 -8.18
CA ASP A 272 -1.12 30.18 -9.62
C ASP A 272 -1.42 28.74 -10.07
N LYS A 273 -2.60 28.53 -10.67
CA LYS A 273 -3.08 27.18 -11.00
C LYS A 273 -2.16 26.47 -11.98
N GLY A 274 -1.69 27.16 -13.02
CA GLY A 274 -0.80 26.57 -14.03
C GLY A 274 0.55 26.15 -13.44
N LYS A 275 1.15 26.96 -12.56
CA LYS A 275 2.36 26.58 -11.83
C LYS A 275 2.13 25.41 -10.88
N LEU A 276 0.96 25.36 -10.23
CA LEU A 276 0.60 24.27 -9.33
C LEU A 276 0.41 22.96 -10.09
N ALA A 277 -0.30 22.99 -11.21
CA ALA A 277 -0.49 21.84 -12.09
C ALA A 277 0.85 21.34 -12.62
N GLN A 278 1.68 22.20 -13.21
CA GLN A 278 3.01 21.84 -13.71
C GLN A 278 3.89 21.21 -12.62
N PHE A 279 3.85 21.74 -11.40
CA PHE A 279 4.60 21.19 -10.28
C PHE A 279 4.16 19.76 -9.93
N PHE A 280 2.86 19.52 -9.84
CA PHE A 280 2.32 18.19 -9.55
C PHE A 280 2.48 17.23 -10.74
N GLU A 281 2.37 17.70 -11.98
CA GLU A 281 2.57 16.87 -13.17
C GLU A 281 4.00 16.37 -13.25
N ALA A 282 4.98 17.27 -13.08
CA ALA A 282 6.40 16.91 -13.05
C ALA A 282 6.74 15.93 -11.91
N SER A 283 5.92 15.91 -10.87
CA SER A 283 6.11 15.13 -9.65
C SER A 283 5.38 13.79 -9.64
N LEU A 284 4.23 13.69 -10.27
CA LEU A 284 3.33 12.54 -10.16
C LEU A 284 3.31 11.70 -11.44
N ALA A 285 3.71 12.27 -12.57
CA ALA A 285 3.89 11.53 -13.81
C ALA A 285 5.04 10.50 -13.68
N PRO A 286 4.97 9.37 -14.41
CA PRO A 286 3.90 8.95 -15.32
C PRO A 286 2.74 8.21 -14.62
N LEU A 287 2.81 8.02 -13.30
CA LEU A 287 1.89 7.14 -12.57
C LEU A 287 0.51 7.76 -12.40
N LEU A 288 0.44 9.07 -12.19
CA LEU A 288 -0.81 9.78 -11.99
C LEU A 288 -0.86 10.98 -12.94
N THR A 289 -2.03 11.24 -13.50
CA THR A 289 -2.32 12.50 -14.19
C THR A 289 -2.75 13.56 -13.19
N VAL A 290 -2.60 14.83 -13.56
CA VAL A 290 -3.11 15.96 -12.79
C VAL A 290 -4.28 16.57 -13.56
N GLU A 291 -5.37 16.85 -12.85
CA GLU A 291 -6.55 17.50 -13.41
C GLU A 291 -6.73 18.90 -12.82
N GLU A 292 -6.84 19.88 -13.71
CA GLU A 292 -7.42 21.19 -13.45
C GLU A 292 -8.93 21.12 -13.74
N ALA A 293 -9.78 21.64 -12.87
CA ALA A 293 -11.20 21.78 -13.17
C ALA A 293 -11.38 22.67 -14.41
N LYS A 294 -12.14 22.17 -15.38
CA LYS A 294 -12.58 22.91 -16.57
C LYS A 294 -13.46 24.10 -16.21
#